data_AF-A0A3D4DVQ8-F1
#
_entry.id   AF-A0A3D4DVQ8-F1
#
_cell.length_a   1.000
_cell.length_b   1.000
_cell.length_c   1.000
_cell.angle_alpha   90.00
_cell.angle_beta   90.00
_cell.angle_gamma   90.00
#
_symmetry.space_group_name_H-M   'P 1'
#
loop_
_entity.id
_entity.type
_entity.pdbx_description
1 polymer ?
#
loop_
_entity_poly.entity_id
_entity_poly.type
_entity_poly.pdbx_seq_one_letter_code
_entity_poly.pdbx_strand_id
1 'polypeptide(L)' 'MAQFSALFGIDFGVDGLGHFDVKVIEVRDLIAGGVNQDDYSLGFRPGLENEKVLAATERRVESRFWETVWPRIGE' A
#
# COMPACT_ATOMS: atom_id res chain seq x y z
N MET A 1 -8.61 -9.14 23.93
CA MET A 1 -8.93 -8.07 22.97
C MET A 1 -7.64 -7.59 22.32
N ALA A 2 -7.11 -8.35 21.35
CA ALA A 2 -5.88 -8.00 20.64
C ALA A 2 -5.81 -8.80 19.34
N GLN A 3 -6.55 -8.39 18.31
CA GLN A 3 -6.49 -9.06 17.00
C GLN A 3 -6.52 -8.10 15.79
N PHE A 4 -6.65 -6.79 16.01
CA PHE A 4 -6.71 -5.81 14.91
C PHE A 4 -5.44 -4.98 14.73
N SER A 5 -4.47 -5.05 15.65
CA SER A 5 -3.26 -4.21 15.60
C SER A 5 -2.23 -4.65 14.56
N ALA A 6 -2.38 -5.84 13.95
CA ALA A 6 -1.41 -6.41 13.01
C ALA A 6 -1.84 -6.33 11.53
N LEU A 7 -3.03 -5.79 11.22
CA LEU A 7 -3.58 -5.92 9.87
C LEU A 7 -3.19 -4.81 8.88
N PHE A 8 -2.64 -3.67 9.34
CA PHE A 8 -2.37 -2.53 8.46
C PHE A 8 -1.04 -1.87 8.79
N GLY A 9 -0.01 -2.28 8.06
CA GLY A 9 1.27 -1.56 8.02
C GLY A 9 1.12 -0.32 7.15
N ILE A 10 1.17 0.86 7.76
CA ILE A 10 1.67 2.15 7.26
C ILE A 10 1.22 3.23 8.27
N ASP A 11 2.20 3.98 8.77
CA ASP A 11 2.07 5.05 9.75
C ASP A 11 2.15 6.41 9.05
N PHE A 12 1.05 7.17 9.03
CA PHE A 12 1.03 8.57 8.60
C PHE A 12 0.26 9.40 9.62
N GLY A 13 0.89 9.69 10.76
CA GLY A 13 0.43 10.75 11.64
C GLY A 13 0.82 12.11 11.11
N VAL A 14 0.05 12.69 10.16
CA VAL A 14 0.07 14.15 9.91
C VAL A 14 -1.26 14.60 9.29
N ASP A 15 -1.89 15.65 9.86
CA ASP A 15 -3.01 16.46 9.34
C ASP A 15 -4.48 16.07 9.61
N GLY A 16 -4.91 16.19 10.87
CA GLY A 16 -6.27 16.62 11.21
C GLY A 16 -7.33 15.52 11.40
N LEU A 17 -7.09 14.30 10.93
CA LEU A 17 -7.80 13.11 11.40
C LEU A 17 -6.94 12.40 12.46
N GLY A 18 -7.56 11.93 13.54
CA GLY A 18 -6.85 11.09 14.51
C GLY A 18 -6.33 9.83 13.82
N HIS A 19 -5.21 9.28 14.32
CA HIS A 19 -4.61 8.02 13.83
C HIS A 19 -5.65 6.91 13.60
N PHE A 20 -6.69 6.85 14.45
CA PHE A 20 -7.77 5.88 14.35
C PHE A 20 -8.89 6.26 13.38
N ASP A 21 -9.13 7.54 13.13
CA ASP A 21 -10.18 8.00 12.21
C ASP A 21 -9.85 7.60 10.76
N VAL A 22 -8.57 7.62 10.39
CA VAL A 22 -8.09 7.15 9.08
C VAL A 22 -8.39 5.67 8.91
N LYS A 23 -8.22 4.86 9.97
CA LYS A 23 -8.51 3.43 9.94
C LYS A 23 -10.00 3.13 9.76
N VAL A 24 -10.88 3.99 10.27
CA VAL A 24 -12.33 3.86 10.03
C VAL A 24 -12.65 4.07 8.55
N ILE A 25 -12.01 5.05 7.91
CA ILE A 25 -12.17 5.30 6.46
C ILE A 25 -11.63 4.12 5.65
N GLU A 26 -10.45 3.59 5.99
CA GLU A 26 -9.86 2.43 5.31
C GLU A 26 -10.77 1.19 5.37
N VAL A 27 -11.35 0.88 6.54
CA VAL A 27 -12.28 -0.26 6.69
C VAL A 27 -13.57 -0.03 5.90
N ARG A 28 -14.09 1.20 5.90
CA ARG A 28 -15.27 1.55 5.11
C ARG A 28 -15.01 1.35 3.62
N ASP A 29 -13.86 1.79 3.12
CA ASP A 29 -13.49 1.65 1.70
C ASP A 29 -13.24 0.18 1.31
N LEU A 30 -12.67 -0.62 2.21
CA LEU A 30 -12.53 -2.07 2.02
C LEU A 30 -13.89 -2.77 1.87
N ILE A 31 -14.84 -2.46 2.76
CA ILE A 31 -16.18 -3.05 2.71
C ILE A 31 -16.90 -2.59 1.43
N ALA A 32 -16.84 -1.30 1.11
CA ALA A 32 -17.47 -0.75 -0.09
C ALA A 32 -16.93 -1.38 -1.38
N GLY A 33 -15.60 -1.49 -1.50
CA GLY A 33 -14.96 -2.13 -2.65
C GLY A 33 -15.29 -3.62 -2.78
N GLY A 34 -15.30 -4.36 -1.66
CA GLY A 34 -15.68 -5.76 -1.64
C GLY A 34 -17.14 -6.02 -2.03
N VAL A 35 -18.07 -5.18 -1.55
CA VAL A 35 -19.50 -5.28 -1.87
C VAL A 35 -19.78 -4.92 -3.33
N ASN A 36 -19.13 -3.86 -3.84
CA ASN A 36 -19.36 -3.39 -5.20
C ASN A 36 -18.55 -4.14 -6.26
N GLN A 37 -17.66 -5.05 -5.84
CA GLN A 37 -16.67 -5.73 -6.72
C GLN A 37 -15.79 -4.73 -7.50
N ASP A 38 -15.63 -3.53 -6.96
CA ASP A 38 -14.76 -2.51 -7.52
C ASP A 38 -13.33 -2.73 -7.03
N ASP A 39 -12.37 -2.38 -7.88
CA ASP A 39 -10.95 -2.44 -7.57
C ASP A 39 -10.64 -1.39 -6.49
N TYR A 40 -10.57 -1.82 -5.23
CA TYR A 40 -10.36 -0.91 -4.10
C TYR A 40 -8.92 -0.40 -4.08
N SER A 41 -8.76 0.88 -3.72
CA SER A 41 -7.49 1.62 -3.75
C SER A 41 -6.38 1.06 -2.87
N LEU A 42 -6.72 0.14 -1.95
CA LEU A 42 -5.79 -0.56 -1.06
C LEU A 42 -5.67 -2.06 -1.40
N GLY A 43 -6.02 -2.45 -2.63
CA GLY A 43 -5.87 -3.82 -3.10
C GLY A 43 -4.42 -4.28 -3.26
N PHE A 44 -4.25 -5.54 -3.62
CA PHE A 44 -2.91 -6.11 -3.83
C PHE A 44 -2.14 -5.46 -4.97
N ARG A 45 -2.81 -4.92 -6.01
CA ARG A 45 -2.14 -4.27 -7.14
C ARG A 45 -1.35 -3.02 -6.70
N PRO A 46 -1.95 -2.04 -5.99
CA PRO A 46 -1.19 -0.95 -5.37
C PRO A 46 0.00 -1.42 -4.53
N GLY A 47 -0.17 -2.48 -3.73
CA GLY A 47 0.92 -3.07 -2.93
C GLY A 47 2.06 -3.63 -3.78
N LEU A 48 1.75 -4.32 -4.87
CA LEU A 48 2.74 -4.83 -5.82
C LEU A 48 3.52 -3.70 -6.52
N GLU A 49 2.84 -2.61 -6.89
CA GLU A 49 3.53 -1.47 -7.49
C GLU A 49 4.49 -0.79 -6.50
N ASN A 50 4.11 -0.68 -5.23
CA ASN A 50 5.01 -0.18 -4.19
C ASN A 50 6.23 -1.08 -4.02
N GLU A 51 6.04 -2.40 -3.99
CA GLU A 51 7.16 -3.35 -3.84
C GLU A 51 8.15 -3.26 -5.00
N LYS A 52 7.66 -3.06 -6.23
CA LYS A 52 8.55 -2.85 -7.40
C LYS A 52 9.42 -1.60 -7.26
N VAL A 53 8.87 -0.52 -6.70
CA VAL A 53 9.62 0.71 -6.43
C VAL A 53 10.67 0.47 -5.35
N LEU A 54 10.32 -0.27 -4.28
CA LEU A 54 11.27 -0.66 -3.24
C LEU A 54 12.43 -1.50 -3.84
N ALA A 55 12.11 -2.53 -4.62
CA ALA A 55 13.11 -3.37 -5.26
C ALA A 55 14.02 -2.58 -6.24
N ALA A 56 13.47 -1.61 -6.98
CA ALA A 56 14.28 -0.72 -7.82
C ALA A 56 15.17 0.21 -6.98
N THR A 57 14.68 0.63 -5.82
CA THR A 57 15.46 1.45 -4.88
C THR A 57 16.63 0.66 -4.31
N GLU A 58 16.43 -0.61 -3.94
CA GLU A 58 17.50 -1.51 -3.48
C GLU A 58 18.60 -1.66 -4.54
N ARG A 59 18.22 -1.98 -5.79
CA ARG A 59 19.19 -2.04 -6.90
C ARG A 59 19.93 -0.72 -7.12
N ARG A 60 19.25 0.42 -6.99
CA ARG A 60 19.86 1.75 -7.13
C ARG A 60 20.87 2.04 -6.03
N VAL A 61 20.61 1.58 -4.80
CA VAL A 61 21.55 1.76 -3.68
C VAL A 61 22.86 1.03 -3.99
N GLU A 62 22.77 -0.17 -4.56
CA GLU A 62 23.93 -0.98 -4.97
C GLU A 62 24.62 -0.40 -6.22
N SER A 63 23.86 -0.07 -7.27
CA SER A 63 24.40 0.35 -8.56
C SER A 63 24.87 1.80 -8.57
N ARG A 64 24.33 2.65 -7.67
CA ARG A 64 24.51 4.12 -7.65
C ARG A 64 24.02 4.83 -8.94
N PHE A 65 23.26 4.13 -9.79
CA PHE A 65 22.66 4.68 -10.99
C PHE A 65 21.14 4.77 -10.85
N TRP A 66 20.50 5.50 -11.76
CA TRP A 66 19.05 5.47 -11.88
C TRP A 66 18.61 4.09 -12.37
N GLU A 67 17.63 3.51 -11.67
CA GLU A 67 17.05 2.21 -12.00
C GLU A 67 15.65 2.38 -12.58
N THR A 68 15.33 1.56 -13.58
CA THR A 68 13.97 1.48 -14.10
C THR A 68 13.12 0.60 -13.18
N VAL A 69 11.92 1.08 -12.87
CA VAL A 69 10.88 0.24 -12.25
C VAL A 69 10.24 -0.57 -13.37
N TRP A 70 10.60 -1.86 -13.45
CA TRP A 70 10.12 -2.73 -14.52
C TRP A 70 8.60 -2.96 -14.42
N PRO A 71 7.85 -2.81 -15.53
CA PRO A 71 6.46 -3.24 -15.57
C PRO A 71 6.37 -4.78 -15.60
N ARG A 72 5.24 -5.28 -15.07
CA ARG A 72 4.69 -6.65 -15.11
C ARG A 72 5.67 -7.81 -15.42
N ILE A 73 5.89 -8.71 -14.46
CA ILE A 73 6.42 -10.05 -14.74
C ILE A 73 5.39 -10.77 -15.64
N GLY A 74 5.70 -10.97 -16.92
CA GLY A 74 4.85 -11.71 -17.86
C GLY A 74 4.63 -11.10 -19.25
N GLU A 75 5.53 -10.28 -19.77
CA GLU A 75 5.71 -10.09 -21.22
C GLU A 75 6.93 -10.86 -21.73
#